data_AF-A0AAV0IKB0-F1
#
_entry.id   AF-A0AAV0IKB0-F1
#
_cell.length_a   1.000
_cell.length_b   1.000
_cell.length_c   1.000
_cell.angle_alpha   90.00
_cell.angle_beta   90.00
_cell.angle_gamma   90.00
#
_symmetry.space_group_name_H-M   'P 1'
#
loop_
_entity.id
_entity.type
_entity.pdbx_description
1 polymer ?
#
loop_
_entity_poly.entity_id
_entity_poly.type
_entity_poly.pdbx_seq_one_letter_code
_entity_poly.pdbx_strand_id
1 'polypeptide(L)'
;SLLLQPPALLQLASSSPRHFHLHLCSQGGGESETQGSTQDTVVCTGLARCYGRNGCLEDARFLFDNMPERDLVAWNAMISCYSQAGHHEEAMGMYEKMRNENVGLDGFSIVGLLSSCAHVGALGLGVQLHRIACDKRLVRNVFVGNALIDMFAKCGSLDDALSVFREMRKRDVFTWNSMIHEFGVHGLGNDAISFFEQMLLAGIRPNSITFLGLLCGCSHQGLVQEGIDYFHQMSSKFNLTPGIKHYGCLVDLYGRAGRLDKALEMIETVPSRDDPVVWRILLGSSKIHKNVATGEKAMMNLMRLGALTAGDCVLLSTIYAGANYPSGFAKMRKLIKTLGVKTTPGWSWIEISNQVHKFVVDDKLHPDSMQVYEKLEEVTKRAASAGYVKEEAVILNLLGSWSEGGYSETPSSCHSEKLAIAYGLAKTPEGTSLRIVKNLRVCKDCHSFTKFVSKAFNRSIVVRDRVRFHHFKNGVCSCGRLSVRRMVAIDEEISILKRSRFVLQLKTHPMNR
;
A
#
# COMPACT_ATOMS: atom_id res chain seq x y z
N SER A 1 -22.09 -24.65 39.94
CA SER A 1 -20.91 -25.49 40.26
C SER A 1 -20.36 -26.18 39.00
N LEU A 2 -19.83 -25.40 38.05
CA LEU A 2 -18.89 -25.87 37.02
C LEU A 2 -17.93 -24.71 36.77
N LEU A 3 -16.89 -24.64 37.60
CA LEU A 3 -15.72 -23.79 37.37
C LEU A 3 -15.03 -24.30 36.10
N LEU A 4 -15.38 -23.73 34.95
CA LEU A 4 -14.68 -24.00 33.70
C LEU A 4 -13.23 -23.52 33.85
N GLN A 5 -12.27 -24.42 33.72
CA GLN A 5 -10.86 -24.07 33.77
C GLN A 5 -10.50 -23.09 32.63
N PRO A 6 -9.45 -22.24 32.79
CA PRO A 6 -9.06 -21.21 31.82
C PRO A 6 -9.00 -21.68 30.34
N PRO A 7 -8.56 -22.92 30.01
CA PRO A 7 -8.57 -23.41 28.64
C PRO A 7 -9.98 -23.57 28.04
N ALA A 8 -10.97 -23.93 28.85
CA ALA A 8 -12.35 -24.15 28.41
C ALA A 8 -13.09 -22.82 28.19
N LEU A 9 -12.77 -21.78 28.98
CA LEU A 9 -13.27 -20.41 28.78
C LEU A 9 -12.74 -19.81 27.47
N LEU A 10 -11.47 -20.03 27.15
CA LEU A 10 -10.87 -19.62 25.87
C LEU A 10 -11.51 -20.35 24.67
N GLN A 11 -11.86 -21.63 24.83
CA GLN A 11 -12.56 -22.41 23.80
C GLN A 11 -13.98 -21.89 23.55
N LEU A 12 -14.75 -21.58 24.60
CA LEU A 12 -16.09 -21.00 24.47
C LEU A 12 -16.06 -19.60 23.86
N ALA A 13 -15.15 -18.73 24.31
CA ALA A 13 -14.94 -17.40 23.74
C ALA A 13 -14.54 -17.45 22.25
N SER A 14 -13.82 -18.50 21.82
CA SER A 14 -13.46 -18.71 20.41
C SER A 14 -14.64 -19.16 19.53
N SER A 15 -15.65 -19.83 20.12
CA SER A 15 -16.79 -20.40 19.40
C SER A 15 -18.01 -19.47 19.29
N SER A 16 -18.25 -18.60 20.29
CA SER A 16 -19.37 -17.64 20.27
C SER A 16 -19.10 -16.44 21.20
N PRO A 17 -18.37 -15.41 20.71
CA PRO A 17 -17.97 -14.25 21.53
C PRO A 17 -19.16 -13.50 22.14
N ARG A 18 -20.28 -13.37 21.41
CA ARG A 18 -21.51 -12.72 21.90
C ARG A 18 -22.22 -13.50 23.01
N HIS A 19 -22.26 -14.83 22.93
CA HIS A 19 -22.84 -15.65 24.01
C HIS A 19 -21.95 -15.63 25.26
N PHE A 20 -20.63 -15.58 25.09
CA PHE A 20 -19.71 -15.45 26.20
C PHE A 20 -19.85 -14.10 26.91
N HIS A 21 -20.00 -13.01 26.15
CA HIS A 21 -20.26 -11.68 26.71
C HIS A 21 -21.60 -11.64 27.48
N LEU A 22 -22.67 -12.22 26.93
CA LEU A 22 -23.96 -12.36 27.63
C LEU A 22 -23.86 -13.23 28.89
N HIS A 23 -23.06 -14.30 28.87
CA HIS A 23 -22.83 -15.13 30.05
C HIS A 23 -22.11 -14.36 31.17
N LEU A 24 -21.07 -13.59 30.84
CA LEU A 24 -20.37 -12.72 31.78
C LEU A 24 -21.27 -11.58 32.30
N CYS A 25 -22.07 -10.95 31.45
CA CYS A 25 -23.02 -9.90 31.86
C CYS A 25 -24.18 -10.46 32.70
N SER A 26 -24.68 -11.67 32.42
CA SER A 26 -25.75 -12.31 33.20
C SER A 26 -25.32 -12.79 34.59
N GLN A 27 -24.02 -13.08 34.76
CA GLN A 27 -23.43 -13.41 36.07
C GLN A 27 -23.13 -12.16 36.92
N GLY A 28 -23.24 -10.96 36.34
CA GLY A 28 -23.04 -9.67 37.02
C GLY A 28 -24.24 -9.20 37.86
N GLY A 29 -25.30 -10.01 37.97
CA GLY A 29 -26.51 -9.71 38.77
C GLY A 29 -26.58 -10.40 40.14
N GLY A 30 -25.55 -11.13 40.56
CA GLY A 30 -25.53 -11.84 41.84
C GLY A 30 -24.24 -11.57 42.61
N GLU A 31 -24.33 -10.73 43.64
CA GLU A 31 -23.27 -10.52 44.62
C GLU A 31 -22.97 -11.86 45.33
N SER A 32 -21.79 -12.45 45.10
CA SER A 32 -20.88 -12.93 46.17
C SER A 32 -19.78 -13.94 45.77
N GLU A 33 -19.76 -14.58 44.59
CA GLU A 33 -18.76 -15.67 44.38
C GLU A 33 -18.02 -15.73 43.02
N THR A 34 -18.19 -14.75 42.11
CA THR A 34 -17.49 -14.72 40.79
C THR A 34 -16.41 -13.63 40.64
N GLN A 35 -16.09 -12.88 41.70
CA GLN A 35 -15.12 -11.78 41.66
C GLN A 35 -13.66 -12.22 41.36
N GLY A 36 -13.34 -13.51 41.42
CA GLY A 36 -11.96 -13.99 41.25
C GLY A 36 -11.48 -14.16 39.80
N SER A 37 -12.37 -14.27 38.79
CA SER A 37 -11.96 -14.66 37.43
C SER A 37 -11.85 -13.50 36.42
N THR A 38 -12.45 -12.34 36.71
CA THR A 38 -12.47 -11.16 35.81
C THR A 38 -11.47 -10.07 36.21
N GLN A 39 -10.75 -10.25 37.33
CA GLN A 39 -9.66 -9.35 37.75
C GLN A 39 -8.29 -9.80 37.24
N ASP A 40 -8.16 -11.01 36.70
CA ASP A 40 -6.89 -11.51 36.20
C ASP A 40 -6.54 -10.85 34.85
N THR A 41 -5.55 -9.96 34.86
CA THR A 41 -5.00 -9.27 33.69
C THR A 41 -4.64 -10.23 32.55
N VAL A 42 -4.18 -11.45 32.85
CA VAL A 42 -3.84 -12.47 31.84
C VAL A 42 -5.09 -12.97 31.12
N VAL A 43 -6.16 -13.26 31.86
CA VAL A 43 -7.44 -13.73 31.31
C VAL A 43 -8.08 -12.62 30.47
N CYS A 44 -8.14 -11.40 31.00
CA CYS A 44 -8.69 -10.26 30.28
C CYS A 44 -7.89 -9.96 28.99
N THR A 45 -6.56 -10.08 29.03
CA THR A 45 -5.71 -9.89 27.84
C THR A 45 -5.95 -10.99 26.81
N GLY A 46 -6.14 -12.24 27.24
CA GLY A 46 -6.50 -13.36 26.36
C GLY A 46 -7.83 -13.13 25.65
N LEU A 47 -8.84 -12.67 26.40
CA LEU A 47 -10.17 -12.35 25.87
C LEU A 47 -10.14 -11.15 24.92
N ALA A 48 -9.41 -10.08 25.24
CA ALA A 48 -9.25 -8.93 24.36
C ALA A 48 -8.64 -9.32 23.01
N ARG A 49 -7.65 -10.23 22.99
CA ARG A 49 -7.11 -10.80 21.74
C ARG A 49 -8.14 -11.62 20.98
N CYS A 50 -8.97 -12.40 21.68
CA CYS A 50 -10.03 -13.19 21.06
C CYS A 50 -11.06 -12.28 20.38
N TYR A 51 -11.55 -11.26 21.08
CA TYR A 51 -12.47 -10.27 20.51
C TYR A 51 -11.84 -9.55 19.32
N GLY A 52 -10.59 -9.10 19.44
CA GLY A 52 -9.88 -8.42 18.34
C GLY A 52 -9.73 -9.29 17.09
N ARG A 53 -9.36 -10.57 17.24
CA ARG A 53 -9.26 -11.51 16.11
C ARG A 53 -10.59 -11.80 15.42
N ASN A 54 -11.70 -11.65 16.14
CA ASN A 54 -13.05 -11.82 15.59
C ASN A 54 -13.66 -10.50 15.06
N GLY A 55 -12.90 -9.41 15.03
CA GLY A 55 -13.38 -8.10 14.56
C GLY A 55 -14.24 -7.33 15.57
N CYS A 56 -14.43 -7.86 16.78
CA CYS A 56 -15.14 -7.22 17.89
C CYS A 56 -14.20 -6.23 18.62
N LEU A 57 -13.69 -5.23 17.91
CA LEU A 57 -12.70 -4.29 18.48
C LEU A 57 -13.26 -3.40 19.59
N GLU A 58 -14.54 -3.06 19.53
CA GLU A 58 -15.22 -2.28 20.56
C GLU A 58 -15.30 -3.06 21.87
N ASP A 59 -15.68 -4.34 21.81
CA ASP A 59 -15.73 -5.22 22.98
C ASP A 59 -14.32 -5.46 23.57
N ALA A 60 -13.32 -5.66 22.70
CA ALA A 60 -11.92 -5.78 23.11
C ALA A 60 -11.45 -4.52 23.85
N ARG A 61 -11.83 -3.34 23.31
CA ARG A 61 -11.48 -2.04 23.86
C ARG A 61 -12.18 -1.77 25.18
N PHE A 62 -13.48 -2.09 25.26
CA PHE A 62 -14.25 -1.99 26.48
C PHE A 62 -13.64 -2.86 27.58
N LEU A 63 -13.33 -4.12 27.29
CA LEU A 63 -12.69 -5.01 28.25
C LEU A 63 -11.34 -4.46 28.73
N PHE A 64 -10.52 -3.96 27.81
CA PHE A 64 -9.24 -3.35 28.14
C PHE A 64 -9.37 -2.12 29.05
N ASP A 65 -10.31 -1.22 28.76
CA ASP A 65 -10.51 0.00 29.56
C ASP A 65 -11.03 -0.29 30.97
N ASN A 66 -11.70 -1.44 31.17
CA ASN A 66 -12.19 -1.89 32.48
C ASN A 66 -11.18 -2.79 33.24
N MET A 67 -9.97 -3.01 32.72
CA MET A 67 -8.95 -3.76 33.45
C MET A 67 -8.44 -2.97 34.66
N PRO A 68 -8.39 -3.57 35.87
CA PRO A 68 -7.88 -2.90 37.07
C PRO A 68 -6.40 -2.55 36.95
N GLU A 69 -5.60 -3.45 36.39
CA GLU A 69 -4.19 -3.22 36.05
C GLU A 69 -3.93 -3.63 34.60
N ARG A 70 -3.29 -2.74 33.84
CA ARG A 70 -2.96 -2.91 32.42
C ARG A 70 -1.46 -3.05 32.26
N ASP A 71 -0.99 -4.30 32.17
CA ASP A 71 0.41 -4.60 31.93
C ASP A 71 0.83 -4.36 30.46
N LEU A 72 2.13 -4.42 30.19
CA LEU A 72 2.68 -4.27 28.84
C LEU A 72 2.05 -5.24 27.82
N VAL A 73 1.68 -6.44 28.26
CA VAL A 73 1.12 -7.49 27.40
C VAL A 73 -0.29 -7.11 26.95
N ALA A 74 -1.09 -6.50 27.81
CA ALA A 74 -2.41 -5.96 27.51
C ALA A 74 -2.34 -4.81 26.49
N TRP A 75 -1.42 -3.85 26.69
CA TRP A 75 -1.18 -2.76 25.74
C TRP A 75 -0.76 -3.28 24.36
N ASN A 76 0.20 -4.21 24.33
CA ASN A 76 0.67 -4.85 23.10
C ASN A 76 -0.44 -5.61 22.38
N ALA A 77 -1.35 -6.25 23.12
CA ALA A 77 -2.51 -6.91 22.56
C ALA A 77 -3.42 -5.91 21.83
N MET A 78 -3.78 -4.79 22.47
CA MET A 78 -4.66 -3.80 21.84
C MET A 78 -4.03 -3.13 20.63
N ILE A 79 -2.75 -2.74 20.71
CA ILE A 79 -2.01 -2.18 19.56
C ILE A 79 -2.03 -3.17 18.38
N SER A 80 -1.77 -4.45 18.66
CA SER A 80 -1.75 -5.49 17.63
C SER A 80 -3.14 -5.75 17.04
N CYS A 81 -4.20 -5.79 17.87
CA CYS A 81 -5.57 -5.97 17.41
C CYS A 81 -6.00 -4.85 16.46
N TYR A 82 -5.78 -3.59 16.84
CA TYR A 82 -6.09 -2.46 15.99
C TYR A 82 -5.26 -2.46 14.69
N SER A 83 -3.94 -2.70 14.79
CA SER A 83 -3.04 -2.73 13.63
C SER A 83 -3.43 -3.83 12.64
N GLN A 84 -3.71 -5.06 13.11
CA GLN A 84 -4.10 -6.19 12.27
C GLN A 84 -5.47 -6.01 11.62
N ALA A 85 -6.37 -5.27 12.27
CA ALA A 85 -7.68 -4.93 11.73
C ALA A 85 -7.67 -3.70 10.79
N GLY A 86 -6.52 -3.07 10.57
CA GLY A 86 -6.38 -1.90 9.69
C GLY A 86 -6.74 -0.56 10.34
N HIS A 87 -7.03 -0.56 11.65
CA HIS A 87 -7.34 0.60 12.48
C HIS A 87 -6.05 1.25 13.00
N HIS A 88 -5.23 1.74 12.07
CA HIS A 88 -3.87 2.19 12.37
C HIS A 88 -3.82 3.48 13.19
N GLU A 89 -4.80 4.38 13.02
CA GLU A 89 -4.91 5.62 13.80
C GLU A 89 -5.19 5.30 15.28
N GLU A 90 -6.11 4.35 15.53
CA GLU A 90 -6.45 3.87 16.86
C GLU A 90 -5.29 3.11 17.52
N ALA A 91 -4.52 2.32 16.74
CA ALA A 91 -3.30 1.68 17.23
C ALA A 91 -2.25 2.69 17.70
N MET A 92 -2.09 3.82 17.00
CA MET A 92 -1.20 4.90 17.43
C MET A 92 -1.77 5.66 18.63
N GLY A 93 -3.09 5.87 18.69
CA GLY A 93 -3.75 6.45 19.87
C GLY A 93 -3.58 5.58 21.13
N MET A 94 -3.51 4.26 20.99
CA MET A 94 -3.15 3.36 22.10
C MET A 94 -1.74 3.62 22.61
N TYR A 95 -0.78 3.91 21.72
CA TYR A 95 0.58 4.27 22.12
C TYR A 95 0.65 5.60 22.87
N GLU A 96 -0.12 6.62 22.44
CA GLU A 96 -0.17 7.88 23.18
C GLU A 96 -0.69 7.70 24.61
N LYS A 97 -1.74 6.88 24.78
CA LYS A 97 -2.26 6.51 26.10
C LYS A 97 -1.23 5.74 26.92
N MET A 98 -0.59 4.73 26.33
CA MET A 98 0.48 3.95 26.94
C MET A 98 1.63 4.82 27.44
N ARG A 99 2.02 5.84 26.65
CA ARG A 99 3.06 6.81 27.01
C ARG A 99 2.63 7.71 28.18
N ASN A 100 1.38 8.18 28.17
CA ASN A 100 0.84 9.02 29.24
C ASN A 100 0.73 8.27 30.58
N GLU A 101 0.55 6.95 30.53
CA GLU A 101 0.57 6.06 31.69
C GLU A 101 1.99 5.56 32.05
N ASN A 102 3.04 6.11 31.42
CA ASN A 102 4.45 5.77 31.65
C ASN A 102 4.79 4.28 31.45
N VAL A 103 4.04 3.57 30.61
CA VAL A 103 4.33 2.18 30.28
C VAL A 103 5.40 2.13 29.18
N GLY A 104 6.50 1.43 29.44
CA GLY A 104 7.63 1.34 28.52
C GLY A 104 7.36 0.45 27.30
N LEU A 105 8.03 0.71 26.18
CA LEU A 105 7.95 -0.13 24.97
C LEU A 105 8.91 -1.31 25.03
N ASP A 106 8.50 -2.46 24.48
CA ASP A 106 9.38 -3.57 24.12
C ASP A 106 9.47 -3.77 22.60
N GLY A 107 10.19 -4.81 22.16
CA GLY A 107 10.33 -5.13 20.74
C GLY A 107 8.99 -5.43 20.06
N PHE A 108 8.02 -6.02 20.77
CA PHE A 108 6.69 -6.31 20.21
C PHE A 108 5.88 -5.04 20.03
N SER A 109 5.89 -4.13 21.03
CA SER A 109 5.24 -2.81 20.92
C SER A 109 5.78 -2.06 19.69
N ILE A 110 7.11 -2.02 19.55
CA ILE A 110 7.78 -1.30 18.47
C ILE A 110 7.39 -1.87 17.10
N VAL A 111 7.44 -3.20 16.92
CA VAL A 111 7.05 -3.82 15.64
C VAL A 111 5.58 -3.52 15.29
N GLY A 112 4.66 -3.64 16.25
CA GLY A 112 3.23 -3.34 16.02
C GLY A 112 2.99 -1.89 15.63
N LEU A 113 3.67 -0.94 16.29
CA LEU A 113 3.55 0.49 15.99
C LEU A 113 4.21 0.88 14.67
N LEU A 114 5.39 0.32 14.36
CA LEU A 114 6.07 0.54 13.08
C LEU A 114 5.22 0.06 11.90
N SER A 115 4.53 -1.07 12.04
CA SER A 115 3.55 -1.54 11.05
C SER A 115 2.46 -0.50 10.80
N SER A 116 1.83 0.03 11.86
CA SER A 116 0.82 1.09 11.72
C SER A 116 1.39 2.35 11.06
N CYS A 117 2.59 2.78 11.46
CA CYS A 117 3.29 3.92 10.83
C CYS A 117 3.50 3.69 9.33
N ALA A 118 3.93 2.48 8.94
CA ALA A 118 4.15 2.09 7.55
C ALA A 118 2.85 2.14 6.72
N HIS A 119 1.70 1.84 7.33
CA HIS A 119 0.41 1.85 6.65
C HIS A 119 -0.16 3.25 6.44
N VAL A 120 -0.01 4.17 7.41
CA VAL A 120 -0.51 5.55 7.29
C VAL A 120 0.52 6.54 6.75
N GLY A 121 1.79 6.15 6.67
CA GLY A 121 2.88 7.03 6.25
C GLY A 121 3.38 7.97 7.36
N ALA A 122 3.31 7.55 8.63
CA ALA A 122 3.74 8.33 9.79
C ALA A 122 5.26 8.22 10.01
N LEU A 123 6.04 8.92 9.18
CA LEU A 123 7.50 8.89 9.22
C LEU A 123 8.05 9.49 10.52
N GLY A 124 7.47 10.59 11.00
CA GLY A 124 7.88 11.28 12.21
C GLY A 124 7.79 10.41 13.46
N LEU A 125 6.67 9.70 13.63
CA LEU A 125 6.52 8.69 14.69
C LEU A 125 7.48 7.50 14.48
N GLY A 126 7.63 7.05 13.23
CA GLY A 126 8.58 5.99 12.88
C GLY A 126 10.02 6.29 13.26
N VAL A 127 10.48 7.53 13.05
CA VAL A 127 11.82 8.01 13.45
C VAL A 127 11.96 8.03 14.98
N GLN A 128 10.92 8.42 15.71
CA GLN A 128 10.94 8.37 17.19
C GLN A 128 11.06 6.92 17.70
N LEU A 129 10.29 6.00 17.12
CA LEU A 129 10.36 4.58 17.47
C LEU A 129 11.72 3.97 17.12
N HIS A 130 12.33 4.38 16.00
CA HIS A 130 13.69 3.99 15.65
C HIS A 130 14.70 4.44 16.71
N ARG A 131 14.63 5.70 17.17
CA ARG A 131 15.48 6.21 18.25
C ARG A 131 15.34 5.38 19.53
N ILE A 132 14.09 5.11 19.95
CA ILE A 132 13.82 4.28 21.13
C ILE A 132 14.38 2.86 20.95
N ALA A 133 14.26 2.28 19.75
CA ALA A 133 14.83 0.98 19.44
C ALA A 133 16.36 0.98 19.53
N CYS A 134 17.03 2.05 19.09
CA CYS A 134 18.47 2.23 19.21
C CYS A 134 18.91 2.32 20.68
N ASP A 135 18.24 3.17 21.47
CA ASP A 135 18.55 3.38 22.90
C ASP A 135 18.42 2.07 23.69
N LYS A 136 17.39 1.27 23.38
CA LYS A 136 17.17 -0.05 23.99
C LYS A 136 17.98 -1.18 23.34
N ARG A 137 18.83 -0.89 22.35
CA ARG A 137 19.62 -1.86 21.56
C ARG A 137 18.76 -2.95 20.87
N LEU A 138 17.49 -2.65 20.61
CA LEU A 138 16.51 -3.55 20.00
C LEU A 138 16.69 -3.68 18.48
N VAL A 139 17.37 -2.73 17.82
CA VAL A 139 17.67 -2.80 16.36
C VAL A 139 18.48 -4.06 15.99
N ARG A 140 19.18 -4.67 16.95
CA ARG A 140 19.87 -5.97 16.75
C ARG A 140 18.92 -7.15 16.58
N ASN A 141 17.67 -7.01 17.00
CA ASN A 141 16.64 -8.01 16.78
C ASN A 141 16.17 -7.92 15.32
N VAL A 142 16.28 -9.04 14.58
CA VAL A 142 15.89 -9.13 13.16
C VAL A 142 14.45 -8.70 12.92
N PHE A 143 13.52 -9.00 13.82
CA PHE A 143 12.12 -8.61 13.69
C PHE A 143 11.94 -7.09 13.75
N VAL A 144 12.65 -6.43 14.67
CA VAL A 144 12.63 -4.96 14.80
C VAL A 144 13.32 -4.30 13.61
N GLY A 145 14.48 -4.81 13.19
CA GLY A 145 15.19 -4.33 11.99
C GLY A 145 14.35 -4.45 10.72
N ASN A 146 13.68 -5.58 10.51
CA ASN A 146 12.79 -5.79 9.37
C ASN A 146 11.57 -4.84 9.41
N ALA A 147 10.97 -4.62 10.59
CA ALA A 147 9.86 -3.68 10.75
C ALA A 147 10.28 -2.22 10.50
N LEU A 148 11.49 -1.84 10.90
CA LEU A 148 12.07 -0.52 10.62
C LEU A 148 12.30 -0.31 9.13
N ILE A 149 12.86 -1.29 8.43
CA ILE A 149 13.04 -1.27 6.96
C ILE A 149 11.68 -1.08 6.27
N ASP A 150 10.69 -1.90 6.61
CA ASP A 150 9.34 -1.83 6.04
C ASP A 150 8.70 -0.46 6.28
N MET A 151 8.79 0.07 7.51
CA MET A 151 8.27 1.38 7.87
C MET A 151 8.93 2.51 7.08
N PHE A 152 10.25 2.60 7.08
CA PHE A 152 10.97 3.67 6.38
C PHE A 152 10.69 3.64 4.88
N ALA A 153 10.74 2.46 4.27
CA ALA A 153 10.46 2.28 2.85
C ALA A 153 9.02 2.68 2.49
N LYS A 154 8.02 2.18 3.23
CA LYS A 154 6.60 2.51 3.01
C LYS A 154 6.23 3.96 3.32
N CYS A 155 7.03 4.65 4.15
CA CYS A 155 6.97 6.09 4.36
C CYS A 155 7.72 6.89 3.28
N GLY A 156 8.27 6.23 2.26
CA GLY A 156 8.96 6.86 1.14
C GLY A 156 10.39 7.29 1.44
N SER A 157 11.01 6.79 2.51
CA SER A 157 12.41 7.05 2.89
C SER A 157 13.29 5.82 2.68
N LEU A 158 13.63 5.53 1.41
CA LEU A 158 14.48 4.37 1.09
C LEU A 158 15.90 4.49 1.65
N ASP A 159 16.43 5.71 1.78
CA ASP A 159 17.78 5.93 2.31
C ASP A 159 17.88 5.50 3.78
N ASP A 160 16.87 5.83 4.59
CA ASP A 160 16.82 5.40 5.99
C ASP A 160 16.63 3.88 6.10
N ALA A 161 15.79 3.29 5.25
CA ALA A 161 15.62 1.84 5.18
C ALA A 161 16.95 1.14 4.84
N LEU A 162 17.72 1.71 3.92
CA LEU A 162 19.05 1.23 3.54
C LEU A 162 20.07 1.40 4.68
N SER A 163 19.99 2.48 5.47
CA SER A 163 20.82 2.65 6.66
C SER A 163 20.56 1.54 7.67
N VAL A 164 19.30 1.28 8.01
CA VAL A 164 18.91 0.19 8.92
C VAL A 164 19.40 -1.15 8.40
N PHE A 165 19.20 -1.43 7.10
CA PHE A 165 19.70 -2.66 6.46
C PHE A 165 21.22 -2.82 6.67
N ARG A 166 22.01 -1.76 6.47
CA ARG A 166 23.47 -1.79 6.65
C ARG A 166 23.88 -2.01 8.10
N GLU A 167 23.14 -1.47 9.05
CA GLU A 167 23.41 -1.63 10.50
C GLU A 167 23.06 -3.02 11.05
N MET A 168 22.14 -3.74 10.39
CA MET A 168 21.75 -5.10 10.80
C MET A 168 22.91 -6.09 10.67
N ARG A 169 23.25 -6.74 11.80
CA ARG A 169 24.30 -7.78 11.86
C ARG A 169 23.89 -9.10 11.23
N LYS A 170 22.62 -9.48 11.40
CA LYS A 170 22.02 -10.69 10.82
C LYS A 170 20.91 -10.24 9.90
N ARG A 171 20.93 -10.75 8.67
CA ARG A 171 19.94 -10.48 7.63
C ARG A 171 19.41 -11.81 7.15
N ASP A 172 18.10 -12.00 7.24
CA ASP A 172 17.45 -13.21 6.77
C ASP A 172 16.82 -12.98 5.39
N VAL A 173 16.17 -14.01 4.85
CA VAL A 173 15.47 -13.94 3.58
C VAL A 173 14.41 -12.82 3.57
N PHE A 174 13.79 -12.53 4.71
CA PHE A 174 12.80 -11.45 4.82
C PHE A 174 13.46 -10.08 4.69
N THR A 175 14.61 -9.87 5.35
CA THR A 175 15.38 -8.62 5.24
C THR A 175 15.73 -8.28 3.78
N TRP A 176 16.24 -9.26 3.03
CA TRP A 176 16.57 -9.08 1.61
C TRP A 176 15.33 -8.89 0.74
N ASN A 177 14.28 -9.68 0.97
CA ASN A 177 13.02 -9.56 0.23
C ASN A 177 12.37 -8.20 0.43
N SER A 178 12.41 -7.63 1.64
CA SER A 178 11.91 -6.29 1.91
C SER A 178 12.64 -5.25 1.05
N MET A 179 13.98 -5.26 1.02
CA MET A 179 14.72 -4.31 0.18
C MET A 179 14.39 -4.48 -1.32
N ILE A 180 14.43 -5.71 -1.83
CA ILE A 180 14.15 -6.00 -3.26
C ILE A 180 12.73 -5.54 -3.63
N HIS A 181 11.74 -5.85 -2.80
CA HIS A 181 10.35 -5.44 -3.02
C HIS A 181 10.20 -3.93 -3.00
N GLU A 182 10.78 -3.27 -2.00
CA GLU A 182 10.64 -1.82 -1.81
C GLU A 182 11.32 -1.03 -2.94
N PHE A 183 12.52 -1.43 -3.38
CA PHE A 183 13.11 -0.87 -4.61
C PHE A 183 12.19 -1.08 -5.83
N GLY A 184 11.55 -2.25 -5.94
CA GLY A 184 10.61 -2.55 -7.03
C GLY A 184 9.35 -1.66 -7.04
N VAL A 185 8.70 -1.45 -5.90
CA VAL A 185 7.52 -0.57 -5.79
C VAL A 185 7.90 0.92 -5.90
N HIS A 186 9.17 1.28 -5.71
CA HIS A 186 9.68 2.61 -6.01
C HIS A 186 10.06 2.81 -7.49
N GLY A 187 9.97 1.77 -8.32
CA GLY A 187 10.34 1.83 -9.74
C GLY A 187 11.85 1.78 -9.98
N LEU A 188 12.62 1.33 -8.99
CA LEU A 188 14.07 1.16 -9.02
C LEU A 188 14.42 -0.32 -9.25
N GLY A 189 13.96 -0.87 -10.39
CA GLY A 189 14.13 -2.27 -10.75
C GLY A 189 15.60 -2.71 -10.89
N ASN A 190 16.49 -1.86 -11.40
CA ASN A 190 17.93 -2.16 -11.45
C ASN A 190 18.53 -2.32 -10.05
N ASP A 191 18.13 -1.48 -9.09
CA ASP A 191 18.57 -1.60 -7.70
C ASP A 191 17.99 -2.87 -7.06
N ALA A 192 16.73 -3.22 -7.35
CA ALA A 192 16.14 -4.49 -6.91
C ALA A 192 16.93 -5.71 -7.44
N ILE A 193 17.39 -5.67 -8.69
CA ILE A 193 18.25 -6.70 -9.29
C ILE A 193 19.61 -6.75 -8.59
N SER A 194 20.24 -5.60 -8.36
CA SER A 194 21.52 -5.52 -7.63
C SER A 194 21.41 -6.13 -6.21
N PHE A 195 20.30 -5.86 -5.50
CA PHE A 195 20.06 -6.46 -4.18
C PHE A 195 19.85 -7.98 -4.25
N PHE A 196 19.23 -8.49 -5.30
CA PHE A 196 19.12 -9.93 -5.53
C PHE A 196 20.50 -10.56 -5.80
N GLU A 197 21.35 -9.93 -6.60
CA GLU A 197 22.72 -10.41 -6.82
C GLU A 197 23.51 -10.43 -5.51
N GLN A 198 23.40 -9.39 -4.69
CA GLN A 198 24.02 -9.33 -3.36
C GLN A 198 23.47 -10.39 -2.40
N MET A 199 22.17 -10.67 -2.44
CA MET A 199 21.54 -11.75 -1.66
C MET A 199 22.14 -13.12 -2.01
N LEU A 200 22.37 -13.38 -3.30
CA LEU A 200 23.02 -14.61 -3.76
C LEU A 200 24.48 -14.70 -3.29
N LEU A 201 25.24 -13.60 -3.39
CA LEU A 201 26.62 -13.53 -2.91
C LEU A 201 26.72 -13.73 -1.39
N ALA A 202 25.71 -13.31 -0.64
CA ALA A 202 25.60 -13.54 0.80
C ALA A 202 25.19 -14.98 1.15
N GLY A 203 25.01 -15.86 0.16
CA GLY A 203 24.61 -17.27 0.38
C GLY A 203 23.16 -17.44 0.83
N ILE A 204 22.33 -16.40 0.71
CA ILE A 204 20.91 -16.46 1.11
C ILE A 204 20.09 -16.98 -0.07
N ARG A 205 19.40 -18.10 0.14
CA ARG A 205 18.59 -18.73 -0.91
C ARG A 205 17.34 -17.89 -1.21
N PRO A 206 17.12 -17.49 -2.48
CA PRO A 206 15.89 -16.82 -2.90
C PRO A 206 14.66 -17.71 -2.71
N ASN A 207 13.51 -17.08 -2.46
CA ASN A 207 12.22 -17.74 -2.41
C ASN A 207 11.23 -17.06 -3.36
N SER A 208 10.00 -17.55 -3.39
CA SER A 208 8.94 -17.00 -4.25
C SER A 208 8.72 -15.50 -4.03
N ILE A 209 8.83 -15.00 -2.80
CA ILE A 209 8.65 -13.58 -2.50
C ILE A 209 9.79 -12.73 -3.09
N THR A 210 11.02 -13.27 -3.14
CA THR A 210 12.16 -12.62 -3.80
C THR A 210 11.86 -12.33 -5.27
N PHE A 211 11.38 -13.34 -6.00
CA PHE A 211 11.04 -13.21 -7.41
C PHE A 211 9.84 -12.29 -7.63
N LEU A 212 8.85 -12.29 -6.74
CA LEU A 212 7.76 -11.33 -6.81
C LEU A 212 8.25 -9.87 -6.75
N GLY A 213 9.20 -9.57 -5.86
CA GLY A 213 9.85 -8.25 -5.77
C GLY A 213 10.60 -7.87 -7.04
N LEU A 214 11.42 -8.78 -7.58
CA LEU A 214 12.15 -8.58 -8.84
C LEU A 214 11.23 -8.29 -10.03
N LEU A 215 10.20 -9.11 -10.20
CA LEU A 215 9.26 -8.97 -11.32
C LEU A 215 8.43 -7.69 -11.19
N CYS A 216 8.08 -7.28 -9.98
CA CYS A 216 7.44 -5.99 -9.71
C CYS A 216 8.34 -4.83 -10.15
N GLY A 217 9.63 -4.84 -9.75
CA GLY A 217 10.60 -3.84 -10.18
C GLY A 217 10.81 -3.79 -11.68
N CYS A 218 10.91 -4.96 -12.33
CA CYS A 218 11.00 -5.06 -13.78
C CYS A 218 9.75 -4.47 -14.47
N SER A 219 8.55 -4.80 -13.99
CA SER A 219 7.29 -4.25 -14.52
C SER A 219 7.21 -2.73 -14.40
N HIS A 220 7.59 -2.19 -13.24
CA HIS A 220 7.48 -0.77 -12.97
C HIS A 220 8.50 0.09 -13.72
N GLN A 221 9.69 -0.45 -13.97
CA GLN A 221 10.75 0.22 -14.73
C GLN A 221 10.70 -0.08 -16.24
N GLY A 222 9.99 -1.14 -16.66
CA GLY A 222 9.90 -1.56 -18.06
C GLY A 222 11.04 -2.47 -18.53
N LEU A 223 11.68 -3.20 -17.62
CA LEU A 223 12.76 -4.15 -17.91
C LEU A 223 12.16 -5.48 -18.40
N VAL A 224 11.64 -5.48 -19.63
CA VAL A 224 10.85 -6.60 -20.19
C VAL A 224 11.68 -7.87 -20.29
N GLN A 225 12.91 -7.79 -20.81
CA GLN A 225 13.73 -8.99 -21.03
C GLN A 225 14.18 -9.59 -19.70
N GLU A 226 14.67 -8.74 -18.80
CA GLU A 226 15.12 -9.14 -17.47
C GLU A 226 13.97 -9.78 -16.67
N GLY A 227 12.76 -9.22 -16.73
CA GLY A 227 11.59 -9.80 -16.07
C GLY A 227 11.24 -11.19 -16.59
N ILE A 228 11.33 -11.42 -17.91
CA ILE A 228 11.12 -12.74 -18.52
C ILE A 228 12.21 -13.72 -18.06
N ASP A 229 13.47 -13.29 -18.11
CA ASP A 229 14.62 -14.13 -17.74
C ASP A 229 14.52 -14.56 -16.27
N TYR A 230 14.17 -13.64 -15.35
CA TYR A 230 14.00 -13.98 -13.93
C TYR A 230 12.79 -14.88 -13.68
N PHE A 231 11.70 -14.71 -14.42
CA PHE A 231 10.55 -15.61 -14.32
C PHE A 231 10.92 -17.05 -14.69
N HIS A 232 11.70 -17.25 -15.75
CA HIS A 232 12.17 -18.58 -16.13
C HIS A 232 13.21 -19.14 -15.16
N GLN A 233 14.16 -18.30 -14.71
CA GLN A 233 15.17 -18.69 -13.73
C GLN A 233 14.57 -19.15 -12.40
N MET A 234 13.44 -18.56 -11.97
CA MET A 234 12.71 -18.99 -10.77
C MET A 234 12.46 -20.50 -10.77
N SER A 235 12.02 -21.05 -11.91
CA SER A 235 11.76 -22.48 -12.05
C SER A 235 13.03 -23.27 -12.39
N SER A 236 13.79 -22.84 -13.40
CA SER A 236 14.90 -23.64 -13.94
C SER A 236 16.13 -23.71 -13.02
N LYS A 237 16.42 -22.63 -12.27
CA LYS A 237 17.61 -22.53 -11.42
C LYS A 237 17.29 -22.69 -9.94
N PHE A 238 16.15 -22.20 -9.49
CA PHE A 238 15.80 -22.18 -8.06
C PHE A 238 14.75 -23.23 -7.66
N ASN A 239 14.20 -23.96 -8.62
CA ASN A 239 13.16 -24.97 -8.43
C ASN A 239 11.94 -24.43 -7.67
N LEU A 240 11.55 -23.20 -7.99
CA LEU A 240 10.37 -22.55 -7.41
C LEU A 240 9.23 -22.55 -8.43
N THR A 241 8.04 -22.93 -7.97
CA THR A 241 6.81 -22.91 -8.78
C THR A 241 6.24 -21.49 -8.82
N PRO A 242 6.05 -20.89 -10.00
CA PRO A 242 5.41 -19.58 -10.12
C PRO A 242 3.96 -19.63 -9.64
N GLY A 243 3.65 -18.89 -8.58
CA GLY A 243 2.27 -18.63 -8.15
C GLY A 243 1.61 -17.49 -8.95
N ILE A 244 0.29 -17.31 -8.80
CA ILE A 244 -0.52 -16.34 -9.56
C ILE A 244 0.03 -14.91 -9.56
N LYS A 245 0.62 -14.46 -8.43
CA LYS A 245 1.18 -13.11 -8.31
C LYS A 245 2.36 -12.88 -9.27
N HIS A 246 3.18 -13.89 -9.54
CA HIS A 246 4.29 -13.78 -10.51
C HIS A 246 3.75 -13.65 -11.93
N TYR A 247 2.75 -14.47 -12.29
CA TYR A 247 2.05 -14.33 -13.57
C TYR A 247 1.43 -12.93 -13.70
N GLY A 248 0.79 -12.44 -12.64
CA GLY A 248 0.28 -11.07 -12.57
C GLY A 248 1.35 -10.02 -12.89
N CYS A 249 2.55 -10.14 -12.34
CA CYS A 249 3.67 -9.23 -12.67
C CYS A 249 4.09 -9.33 -14.15
N LEU A 250 4.08 -10.51 -14.77
CA LEU A 250 4.40 -10.69 -16.19
C LEU A 250 3.32 -10.09 -17.10
N VAL A 251 2.04 -10.28 -16.74
CA VAL A 251 0.91 -9.63 -17.43
C VAL A 251 1.01 -8.12 -17.31
N ASP A 252 1.35 -7.59 -16.14
CA ASP A 252 1.58 -6.15 -15.92
C ASP A 252 2.78 -5.64 -16.74
N LEU A 253 3.88 -6.41 -16.79
CA LEU A 253 5.10 -6.08 -17.53
C LEU A 253 4.83 -5.97 -19.04
N TYR A 254 4.23 -7.00 -19.64
CA TYR A 254 3.83 -6.98 -21.05
C TYR A 254 2.77 -5.90 -21.32
N GLY A 255 1.79 -5.79 -20.41
CA GLY A 255 0.72 -4.82 -20.49
C GLY A 255 1.22 -3.39 -20.51
N ARG A 256 2.17 -3.02 -19.63
CA ARG A 256 2.80 -1.69 -19.63
C ARG A 256 3.65 -1.46 -20.87
N ALA A 257 4.35 -2.48 -21.37
CA ALA A 257 5.14 -2.42 -22.59
C ALA A 257 4.29 -2.32 -23.88
N GLY A 258 2.96 -2.36 -23.79
CA GLY A 258 2.06 -2.30 -24.95
C GLY A 258 1.92 -3.63 -25.70
N ARG A 259 2.49 -4.71 -25.17
CA ARG A 259 2.43 -6.05 -25.76
C ARG A 259 1.21 -6.81 -25.22
N LEU A 260 0.01 -6.30 -25.48
CA LEU A 260 -1.24 -6.85 -24.92
C LEU A 260 -1.52 -8.28 -25.39
N ASP A 261 -1.11 -8.65 -26.61
CA ASP A 261 -1.25 -10.02 -27.11
C ASP A 261 -0.42 -11.01 -26.29
N LYS A 262 0.84 -10.68 -26.01
CA LYS A 262 1.70 -11.47 -25.11
C LYS A 262 1.16 -11.52 -23.68
N ALA A 263 0.54 -10.44 -23.22
CA ALA A 263 -0.11 -10.43 -21.91
C ALA A 263 -1.30 -11.40 -21.85
N LEU A 264 -2.07 -11.52 -22.94
CA LEU A 264 -3.15 -12.50 -23.09
C LEU A 264 -2.62 -13.94 -23.16
N GLU A 265 -1.60 -14.19 -23.99
CA GLU A 265 -0.92 -15.50 -24.06
C GLU A 265 -0.43 -15.93 -22.67
N MET A 266 0.16 -15.00 -21.91
CA MET A 266 0.63 -15.27 -20.55
C MET A 266 -0.51 -15.74 -19.63
N ILE A 267 -1.70 -15.14 -19.74
CA ILE A 267 -2.88 -15.54 -18.94
C ILE A 267 -3.32 -16.97 -19.30
N GLU A 268 -3.22 -17.35 -20.57
CA GLU A 268 -3.61 -18.69 -21.02
C GLU A 268 -2.72 -19.81 -20.45
N THR A 269 -1.47 -19.47 -20.13
CA THR A 269 -0.50 -20.39 -19.47
C THR A 269 -0.65 -20.46 -17.94
N VAL A 270 -1.52 -19.66 -17.33
CA VAL A 270 -1.74 -19.67 -15.88
C VAL A 270 -2.36 -21.01 -15.46
N PRO A 271 -1.77 -21.75 -14.50
CA PRO A 271 -2.30 -23.05 -14.06
C PRO A 271 -3.73 -22.99 -13.49
N SER A 272 -4.11 -21.86 -12.90
CA SER A 272 -5.47 -21.56 -12.40
C SER A 272 -6.04 -20.33 -13.12
N ARG A 273 -6.60 -20.56 -14.31
CA ARG A 273 -7.16 -19.51 -15.21
C ARG A 273 -8.30 -18.69 -14.60
N ASP A 274 -8.87 -19.17 -13.50
CA ASP A 274 -10.02 -18.58 -12.83
C ASP A 274 -9.64 -17.60 -11.71
N ASP A 275 -8.38 -17.21 -11.58
CA ASP A 275 -8.01 -16.15 -10.65
C ASP A 275 -8.32 -14.74 -11.23
N PRO A 276 -9.15 -13.93 -10.55
CA PRO A 276 -9.52 -12.60 -11.03
C PRO A 276 -8.36 -11.60 -11.13
N VAL A 277 -7.24 -11.81 -10.41
CA VAL A 277 -6.13 -10.85 -10.31
C VAL A 277 -5.51 -10.56 -11.68
N VAL A 278 -5.25 -11.57 -12.49
CA VAL A 278 -4.60 -11.38 -13.81
C VAL A 278 -5.48 -10.61 -14.78
N TRP A 279 -6.80 -10.84 -14.75
CA TRP A 279 -7.76 -10.10 -15.56
C TRP A 279 -7.88 -8.63 -15.13
N ARG A 280 -7.82 -8.34 -13.81
CA ARG A 280 -7.79 -6.94 -13.33
C ARG A 280 -6.51 -6.21 -13.74
N ILE A 281 -5.37 -6.90 -13.73
CA ILE A 281 -4.09 -6.33 -14.20
C ILE A 281 -4.16 -6.03 -15.70
N LEU A 282 -4.72 -6.95 -16.50
CA LEU A 282 -4.92 -6.74 -17.93
C LEU A 282 -5.88 -5.58 -18.22
N LEU A 283 -6.97 -5.46 -17.45
CA LEU A 283 -7.89 -4.33 -17.53
C LEU A 283 -7.17 -3.00 -17.22
N GLY A 284 -6.31 -2.98 -16.21
CA GLY A 284 -5.46 -1.85 -15.87
C GLY A 284 -4.48 -1.47 -16.99
N SER A 285 -3.87 -2.46 -17.63
CA SER A 285 -2.96 -2.27 -18.77
C SER A 285 -3.70 -1.77 -20.03
N SER A 286 -4.91 -2.27 -20.26
CA SER A 286 -5.77 -1.82 -21.37
C SER A 286 -6.11 -0.33 -21.28
N LYS A 287 -6.25 0.21 -20.07
CA LYS A 287 -6.39 1.67 -19.85
C LYS A 287 -5.17 2.46 -20.27
N ILE A 288 -3.96 1.94 -20.07
CA ILE A 288 -2.73 2.65 -20.46
C ILE A 288 -2.71 2.86 -21.96
N HIS A 289 -3.11 1.84 -22.73
CA HIS A 289 -3.07 1.84 -24.19
C HIS A 289 -4.40 2.17 -24.88
N LYS A 290 -5.43 2.52 -24.10
CA LYS A 290 -6.79 2.82 -24.58
C LYS A 290 -7.39 1.68 -25.45
N ASN A 291 -7.02 0.43 -25.17
CA ASN A 291 -7.48 -0.73 -25.93
C ASN A 291 -8.82 -1.23 -25.37
N VAL A 292 -9.92 -0.88 -26.06
CA VAL A 292 -11.28 -1.23 -25.64
C VAL A 292 -11.52 -2.74 -25.69
N ALA A 293 -11.12 -3.40 -26.78
CA ALA A 293 -11.37 -4.83 -26.98
C ALA A 293 -10.76 -5.71 -25.88
N THR A 294 -9.51 -5.43 -25.50
CA THR A 294 -8.82 -6.14 -24.41
C THR A 294 -9.46 -5.83 -23.05
N GLY A 295 -9.88 -4.58 -22.84
CA GLY A 295 -10.60 -4.16 -21.64
C GLY A 295 -11.95 -4.88 -21.48
N GLU A 296 -12.73 -5.00 -22.55
CA GLU A 296 -14.00 -5.74 -22.54
C GLU A 296 -13.78 -7.24 -22.31
N LYS A 297 -12.78 -7.85 -22.94
CA LYS A 297 -12.42 -9.26 -22.71
C LYS A 297 -12.05 -9.52 -21.25
N ALA A 298 -11.28 -8.62 -20.63
CA ALA A 298 -10.94 -8.73 -19.22
C ALA A 298 -12.19 -8.60 -18.33
N MET A 299 -13.06 -7.63 -18.61
CA MET A 299 -14.31 -7.41 -17.88
C MET A 299 -15.25 -8.61 -17.95
N MET A 300 -15.42 -9.20 -19.14
CA MET A 300 -16.25 -10.39 -19.33
C MET A 300 -15.75 -11.58 -18.50
N ASN A 301 -14.43 -11.78 -18.41
CA ASN A 301 -13.87 -12.83 -17.58
C ASN A 301 -14.07 -12.55 -16.08
N LEU A 302 -13.90 -11.30 -15.62
CA LEU A 302 -14.19 -10.94 -14.22
C LEU A 302 -15.66 -11.17 -13.85
N MET A 303 -16.57 -10.88 -14.77
CA MET A 303 -18.00 -11.14 -14.61
C MET A 303 -18.30 -12.65 -14.56
N ARG A 304 -17.71 -13.44 -15.46
CA ARG A 304 -17.83 -14.92 -15.47
C ARG A 304 -17.38 -15.54 -14.15
N LEU A 305 -16.34 -14.98 -13.53
CA LEU A 305 -15.80 -15.43 -12.25
C LEU A 305 -16.57 -14.93 -11.02
N GLY A 306 -17.63 -14.13 -11.21
CA GLY A 306 -18.36 -13.52 -10.09
C GLY A 306 -17.50 -12.54 -9.27
N ALA A 307 -16.39 -12.07 -9.81
CA ALA A 307 -15.37 -11.31 -9.10
C ALA A 307 -15.39 -9.81 -9.44
N LEU A 308 -16.47 -9.34 -10.06
CA LEU A 308 -16.57 -7.97 -10.53
C LEU A 308 -16.69 -6.97 -9.37
N THR A 309 -15.88 -5.91 -9.40
CA THR A 309 -15.95 -4.81 -8.43
C THR A 309 -16.40 -3.50 -9.09
N ALA A 310 -16.88 -2.54 -8.30
CA ALA A 310 -17.22 -1.21 -8.82
C ALA A 310 -15.99 -0.51 -9.42
N GLY A 311 -14.80 -0.78 -8.86
CA GLY A 311 -13.53 -0.30 -9.39
C GLY A 311 -13.27 -0.78 -10.81
N ASP A 312 -13.62 -2.02 -11.14
CA ASP A 312 -13.46 -2.60 -12.48
C ASP A 312 -14.40 -1.90 -13.50
N CYS A 313 -15.65 -1.64 -13.11
CA CYS A 313 -16.60 -0.87 -13.92
C CYS A 313 -16.12 0.56 -14.18
N VAL A 314 -15.60 1.24 -13.16
CA VAL A 314 -15.03 2.59 -13.28
C VAL A 314 -13.80 2.58 -14.19
N LEU A 315 -12.98 1.54 -14.10
CA LEU A 315 -11.79 1.37 -14.92
C LEU A 315 -12.16 1.19 -16.39
N LEU A 316 -13.10 0.30 -16.73
CA LEU A 316 -13.57 0.12 -18.11
C LEU A 316 -14.27 1.37 -18.65
N SER A 317 -15.05 2.07 -17.83
CA SER A 317 -15.64 3.36 -18.18
C SER A 317 -14.57 4.39 -18.58
N THR A 318 -13.43 4.40 -17.86
CA THR A 318 -12.29 5.25 -18.20
C THR A 318 -11.64 4.87 -19.53
N ILE A 319 -11.62 3.57 -19.88
CA ILE A 319 -11.11 3.09 -21.17
C ILE A 319 -12.00 3.60 -22.31
N TYR A 320 -13.33 3.45 -22.17
CA TYR A 320 -14.29 3.99 -23.14
C TYR A 320 -14.16 5.50 -23.31
N ALA A 321 -13.99 6.24 -22.21
CA ALA A 321 -13.72 7.67 -22.22
C ALA A 321 -12.50 8.01 -23.09
N GLY A 322 -11.38 7.31 -22.84
CA GLY A 322 -10.12 7.56 -23.51
C GLY A 322 -10.12 7.19 -25.00
N ALA A 323 -11.05 6.32 -25.42
CA ALA A 323 -11.28 5.86 -26.78
C ALA A 323 -12.45 6.56 -27.49
N ASN A 324 -13.05 7.60 -26.87
CA ASN A 324 -14.20 8.35 -27.40
C ASN A 324 -15.43 7.47 -27.72
N TYR A 325 -15.74 6.49 -26.86
CA TYR A 325 -16.88 5.58 -27.01
C TYR A 325 -17.98 5.84 -25.95
N PRO A 326 -18.89 6.83 -26.16
CA PRO A 326 -19.78 7.32 -25.13
C PRO A 326 -20.87 6.33 -24.66
N SER A 327 -21.30 5.40 -25.52
CA SER A 327 -22.31 4.38 -25.19
C SER A 327 -21.83 3.40 -24.11
N GLY A 328 -20.51 3.22 -23.97
CA GLY A 328 -19.90 2.34 -22.95
C GLY A 328 -20.18 2.77 -21.51
N PHE A 329 -20.31 4.08 -21.26
CA PHE A 329 -20.60 4.60 -19.91
C PHE A 329 -21.99 4.24 -19.41
N ALA A 330 -23.00 4.41 -20.27
CA ALA A 330 -24.39 4.07 -19.93
C ALA A 330 -24.51 2.57 -19.59
N LYS A 331 -23.81 1.73 -20.35
CA LYS A 331 -23.68 0.28 -20.11
C LYS A 331 -23.07 0.00 -18.73
N MET A 332 -21.97 0.65 -18.38
CA MET A 332 -21.31 0.45 -17.08
C MET A 332 -22.15 0.93 -15.89
N ARG A 333 -22.86 2.05 -16.03
CA ARG A 333 -23.76 2.55 -14.98
C ARG A 333 -24.90 1.57 -14.70
N LYS A 334 -25.55 1.08 -15.77
CA LYS A 334 -26.60 0.06 -15.65
C LYS A 334 -26.06 -1.17 -14.93
N LEU A 335 -24.86 -1.62 -15.29
CA LEU A 335 -24.21 -2.77 -14.67
C LEU A 335 -23.94 -2.57 -13.17
N ILE A 336 -23.39 -1.42 -12.75
CA ILE A 336 -23.17 -1.11 -11.32
C ILE A 336 -24.49 -1.15 -10.53
N LYS A 337 -25.55 -0.54 -11.08
CA LYS A 337 -26.88 -0.52 -10.43
C LYS A 337 -27.49 -1.91 -10.33
N THR A 338 -27.43 -2.69 -11.40
CA THR A 338 -27.98 -4.06 -11.43
C THR A 338 -27.24 -5.01 -10.50
N LEU A 339 -25.92 -4.84 -10.35
CA LEU A 339 -25.09 -5.72 -9.52
C LEU A 339 -24.98 -5.25 -8.05
N GLY A 340 -25.53 -4.09 -7.70
CA GLY A 340 -25.51 -3.57 -6.33
C GLY A 340 -24.10 -3.32 -5.77
N VAL A 341 -23.10 -3.08 -6.63
CA VAL A 341 -21.70 -3.04 -6.19
C VAL A 341 -21.40 -1.72 -5.48
N LYS A 342 -21.02 -1.81 -4.20
CA LYS A 342 -20.62 -0.63 -3.40
C LYS A 342 -19.23 -0.14 -3.80
N THR A 343 -19.07 1.18 -3.91
CA THR A 343 -17.77 1.82 -4.14
C THR A 343 -17.05 2.05 -2.82
N THR A 344 -15.74 1.77 -2.78
CA THR A 344 -14.89 2.18 -1.66
C THR A 344 -14.55 3.66 -1.81
N PRO A 345 -14.77 4.51 -0.79
CA PRO A 345 -14.38 5.91 -0.87
C PRO A 345 -12.86 6.06 -0.97
N GLY A 346 -12.40 7.07 -1.71
CA GLY A 346 -10.98 7.38 -1.83
C GLY A 346 -10.54 8.38 -0.78
N TRP A 347 -9.53 8.06 0.02
CA TRP A 347 -8.96 8.96 1.02
C TRP A 347 -7.44 8.99 0.94
N SER A 348 -6.86 10.10 1.39
CA SER A 348 -5.42 10.32 1.41
C SER A 348 -4.97 10.73 2.79
N TRP A 349 -3.88 10.14 3.26
CA TRP A 349 -3.19 10.56 4.47
C TRP A 349 -2.00 11.44 4.14
N ILE A 350 -1.74 12.42 5.01
CA ILE A 350 -0.53 13.24 5.01
C ILE A 350 -0.07 13.45 6.46
N GLU A 351 1.23 13.30 6.72
CA GLU A 351 1.81 13.63 8.02
C GLU A 351 2.34 15.06 8.01
N ILE A 352 1.90 15.88 8.97
CA ILE A 352 2.38 17.24 9.21
C ILE A 352 2.59 17.41 10.71
N SER A 353 3.74 17.93 11.12
CA SER A 353 4.06 18.16 12.54
C SER A 353 3.86 16.93 13.45
N ASN A 354 4.25 15.73 12.96
CA ASN A 354 4.07 14.42 13.61
C ASN A 354 2.60 14.01 13.86
N GLN A 355 1.64 14.65 13.19
CA GLN A 355 0.23 14.24 13.20
C GLN A 355 -0.17 13.78 11.81
N VAL A 356 -0.92 12.68 11.75
CA VAL A 356 -1.46 12.14 10.50
C VAL A 356 -2.84 12.74 10.29
N HIS A 357 -3.03 13.37 9.13
CA HIS A 357 -4.30 13.95 8.71
C HIS A 357 -4.88 13.12 7.58
N LYS A 358 -6.14 12.72 7.72
CA LYS A 358 -6.90 11.99 6.72
C LYS A 358 -7.86 12.93 6.01
N PHE A 359 -7.81 12.94 4.68
CA PHE A 359 -8.76 13.66 3.85
C PHE A 359 -9.60 12.67 3.03
N VAL A 360 -10.91 12.82 3.06
CA VAL A 360 -11.83 12.11 2.14
C VAL A 360 -12.18 12.98 0.93
N VAL A 361 -12.86 12.43 -0.07
CA VAL A 361 -13.36 13.22 -1.21
C VAL A 361 -14.36 14.27 -0.70
N ASP A 362 -14.20 15.52 -1.14
CA ASP A 362 -15.05 16.65 -0.73
C ASP A 362 -15.16 16.82 0.79
N ASP A 363 -14.07 16.52 1.51
CA ASP A 363 -14.01 16.61 2.97
C ASP A 363 -14.31 18.03 3.44
N LYS A 364 -15.28 18.16 4.34
CA LYS A 364 -15.63 19.42 5.02
C LYS A 364 -15.52 19.30 6.55
N LEU A 365 -15.19 18.12 7.07
CA LEU A 365 -15.15 17.82 8.50
C LEU A 365 -13.78 18.16 9.12
N HIS A 366 -12.74 18.29 8.29
CA HIS A 366 -11.42 18.70 8.78
C HIS A 366 -11.47 20.11 9.41
N PRO A 367 -10.86 20.34 10.60
CA PRO A 367 -10.91 21.63 11.30
C PRO A 367 -10.44 22.81 10.43
N ASP A 368 -9.40 22.59 9.63
CA ASP A 368 -8.83 23.59 8.72
C ASP A 368 -9.47 23.61 7.31
N SER A 369 -10.65 23.00 7.12
CA SER A 369 -11.27 22.80 5.79
C SER A 369 -11.29 24.07 4.94
N MET A 370 -11.78 25.20 5.47
CA MET A 370 -11.86 26.48 4.75
C MET A 370 -10.49 26.92 4.18
N GLN A 371 -9.46 26.91 5.03
CA GLN A 371 -8.08 27.26 4.62
C GLN A 371 -7.54 26.29 3.56
N VAL A 372 -7.89 25.01 3.64
CA VAL A 372 -7.46 24.00 2.65
C VAL A 372 -8.07 24.29 1.28
N TYR A 373 -9.36 24.64 1.21
CA TYR A 373 -10.00 24.95 -0.07
C TYR A 373 -9.49 26.26 -0.68
N GLU A 374 -9.29 27.30 0.13
CA GLU A 374 -8.66 28.55 -0.32
C GLU A 374 -7.25 28.28 -0.88
N LYS A 375 -6.43 27.52 -0.15
CA LYS A 375 -5.10 27.15 -0.62
C LYS A 375 -5.17 26.29 -1.88
N LEU A 376 -6.12 25.38 -1.98
CA LEU A 376 -6.29 24.54 -3.15
C LEU A 376 -6.61 25.36 -4.40
N GLU A 377 -7.40 26.42 -4.27
CA GLU A 377 -7.69 27.32 -5.39
C GLU A 377 -6.41 28.02 -5.89
N GLU A 378 -5.60 28.56 -4.97
CA GLU A 378 -4.29 29.14 -5.28
C GLU A 378 -3.37 28.12 -5.97
N VAL A 379 -3.25 26.92 -5.40
CA VAL A 379 -2.41 25.84 -5.93
C VAL A 379 -2.86 25.43 -7.32
N THR A 380 -4.17 25.35 -7.55
CA THR A 380 -4.73 24.99 -8.86
C THR A 380 -4.44 26.06 -9.91
N LYS A 381 -4.60 27.35 -9.57
CA LYS A 381 -4.24 28.47 -10.46
C LYS A 381 -2.76 28.44 -10.82
N ARG A 382 -1.88 28.28 -9.83
CA ARG A 382 -0.42 28.25 -10.04
C ARG A 382 0.02 27.02 -10.84
N ALA A 383 -0.58 25.86 -10.60
CA ALA A 383 -0.35 24.66 -11.39
C ALA A 383 -0.81 24.85 -12.84
N ALA A 384 -1.96 25.51 -13.08
CA ALA A 384 -2.46 25.81 -14.42
C ALA A 384 -1.49 26.71 -15.20
N SER A 385 -0.95 27.75 -14.56
CA SER A 385 0.11 28.59 -15.13
C SER A 385 1.40 27.80 -15.45
N ALA A 386 1.65 26.69 -14.76
CA ALA A 386 2.78 25.79 -15.04
C ALA A 386 2.50 24.75 -16.14
N GLY A 387 1.29 24.72 -16.70
CA GLY A 387 0.85 23.84 -17.79
C GLY A 387 -0.11 22.71 -17.39
N TYR A 388 -0.65 22.73 -16.15
CA TYR A 388 -1.70 21.80 -15.76
C TYR A 388 -3.01 22.13 -16.47
N VAL A 389 -3.55 21.14 -17.19
CA VAL A 389 -4.90 21.18 -17.74
C VAL A 389 -5.72 20.18 -16.94
N LYS A 390 -6.77 20.67 -16.26
CA LYS A 390 -7.75 19.81 -15.60
C LYS A 390 -8.38 18.94 -16.67
N GLU A 391 -8.43 17.64 -16.46
CA GLU A 391 -9.16 16.75 -17.36
C GLU A 391 -10.65 17.09 -17.18
N GLU A 392 -11.22 17.91 -18.09
CA GLU A 392 -12.61 18.38 -18.00
C GLU A 392 -13.57 17.19 -17.92
N ALA A 393 -14.25 17.09 -16.78
CA ALA A 393 -15.68 16.83 -16.61
C ALA A 393 -16.41 15.73 -17.43
N VAL A 394 -15.73 14.82 -18.14
CA VAL A 394 -16.43 13.67 -18.74
C VAL A 394 -17.02 12.79 -17.63
N ILE A 395 -16.37 12.70 -16.46
CA ILE A 395 -16.86 11.85 -15.37
C ILE A 395 -17.96 12.55 -14.54
N LEU A 396 -17.87 13.86 -14.28
CA LEU A 396 -18.82 14.57 -13.40
C LEU A 396 -20.11 15.03 -14.10
N ASN A 397 -20.07 15.44 -15.38
CA ASN A 397 -21.32 15.68 -16.12
C ASN A 397 -22.07 14.38 -16.42
N LEU A 398 -21.38 13.22 -16.37
CA LEU A 398 -22.01 11.91 -16.51
C LEU A 398 -22.45 11.32 -15.16
N LEU A 399 -21.74 11.52 -14.05
CA LEU A 399 -22.16 11.10 -12.71
C LEU A 399 -23.05 12.18 -12.06
N GLY A 400 -24.27 12.34 -12.56
CA GLY A 400 -25.30 13.05 -11.81
C GLY A 400 -25.38 12.51 -10.38
N SER A 401 -25.14 13.40 -9.42
CA SER A 401 -25.64 13.40 -8.05
C SER A 401 -25.79 12.01 -7.41
N TRP A 402 -24.70 11.46 -6.88
CA TRP A 402 -24.80 10.51 -5.76
C TRP A 402 -24.95 11.31 -4.47
N SER A 403 -26.11 11.96 -4.30
CA SER A 403 -26.53 12.59 -3.06
C SER A 403 -28.06 12.59 -3.04
N GLU A 404 -28.64 11.54 -2.46
CA GLU A 404 -29.94 11.72 -1.81
C GLU A 404 -29.71 12.63 -0.61
N GLY A 405 -30.34 13.81 -0.63
CA GLY A 405 -30.12 14.88 0.33
C GLY A 405 -29.64 16.14 -0.37
N GLY A 406 -30.60 16.94 -0.85
CA GLY A 406 -30.32 18.17 -1.56
C GLY A 406 -29.58 19.19 -0.70
N TYR A 407 -28.47 19.71 -1.23
CA TYR A 407 -28.03 21.11 -1.09
C TYR A 407 -27.04 21.44 -2.23
N SER A 408 -27.41 22.46 -3.01
CA SER A 408 -26.60 23.37 -3.83
C SER A 408 -25.61 22.82 -4.89
N GLU A 409 -25.83 23.29 -6.10
CA GLU A 409 -24.95 23.29 -7.28
C GLU A 409 -23.48 23.66 -6.97
N THR A 410 -22.53 22.74 -7.17
CA THR A 410 -21.15 23.05 -7.61
C THR A 410 -20.52 21.86 -8.36
N PRO A 411 -20.11 22.01 -9.64
CA PRO A 411 -19.58 20.91 -10.46
C PRO A 411 -18.04 20.75 -10.34
N SER A 412 -17.54 20.32 -9.18
CA SER A 412 -16.10 20.00 -9.00
C SER A 412 -15.84 19.12 -7.77
N SER A 413 -16.08 17.81 -7.86
CA SER A 413 -15.61 16.91 -6.79
C SER A 413 -14.09 16.99 -6.67
N CYS A 414 -13.61 17.35 -5.49
CA CYS A 414 -12.21 17.50 -5.17
C CYS A 414 -11.66 16.19 -4.60
N HIS A 415 -10.70 15.60 -5.31
CA HIS A 415 -10.04 14.38 -4.86
C HIS A 415 -9.20 14.63 -3.60
N SER A 416 -9.20 13.66 -2.69
CA SER A 416 -8.49 13.73 -1.41
C SER A 416 -6.99 13.98 -1.54
N GLU A 417 -6.35 13.55 -2.63
CA GLU A 417 -4.93 13.83 -2.91
C GLU A 417 -4.68 15.34 -3.02
N LYS A 418 -5.60 16.08 -3.66
CA LYS A 418 -5.46 17.51 -3.87
C LYS A 418 -5.63 18.28 -2.57
N LEU A 419 -6.59 17.86 -1.73
CA LEU A 419 -6.80 18.40 -0.39
C LEU A 419 -5.56 18.18 0.49
N ALA A 420 -5.03 16.96 0.52
CA ALA A 420 -3.82 16.63 1.27
C ALA A 420 -2.60 17.46 0.81
N ILE A 421 -2.41 17.62 -0.51
CA ILE A 421 -1.34 18.46 -1.05
C ILE A 421 -1.52 19.93 -0.68
N ALA A 422 -2.74 20.47 -0.81
CA ALA A 422 -3.04 21.86 -0.44
C ALA A 422 -2.79 22.10 1.05
N TYR A 423 -3.26 21.20 1.92
CA TYR A 423 -2.99 21.24 3.35
C TYR A 423 -1.49 21.21 3.65
N GLY A 424 -0.75 20.28 3.03
CA GLY A 424 0.70 20.18 3.18
C GLY A 424 1.41 21.47 2.77
N LEU A 425 1.04 22.07 1.64
CA LEU A 425 1.61 23.34 1.17
C LEU A 425 1.24 24.54 2.06
N ALA A 426 0.06 24.52 2.70
CA ALA A 426 -0.34 25.57 3.63
C ALA A 426 0.45 25.52 4.95
N LYS A 427 0.72 24.31 5.45
CA LYS A 427 1.24 24.12 6.83
C LYS A 427 2.74 23.86 6.92
N THR A 428 3.46 23.75 5.80
CA THR A 428 4.90 23.47 5.83
C THR A 428 5.74 24.48 5.04
N PRO A 429 6.95 24.83 5.52
CA PRO A 429 7.84 25.79 4.83
C PRO A 429 8.22 25.35 3.42
N GLU A 430 8.58 26.30 2.56
CA GLU A 430 9.10 26.01 1.22
C GLU A 430 10.27 25.00 1.28
N GLY A 431 10.38 24.14 0.26
CA GLY A 431 11.45 23.14 0.17
C GLY A 431 11.29 21.85 0.99
N THR A 432 10.38 21.77 1.98
CA THR A 432 10.09 20.49 2.68
C THR A 432 9.69 19.39 1.66
N SER A 433 9.71 18.10 2.00
CA SER A 433 9.11 17.07 1.13
C SER A 433 7.71 16.71 1.61
N LEU A 434 6.72 16.66 0.71
CA LEU A 434 5.38 16.19 1.05
C LEU A 434 5.28 14.69 0.78
N ARG A 435 4.65 13.95 1.70
CA ARG A 435 4.42 12.51 1.58
C ARG A 435 2.94 12.24 1.73
N ILE A 436 2.34 11.68 0.68
CA ILE A 436 0.91 11.37 0.63
C ILE A 436 0.74 9.87 0.47
N VAL A 437 -0.12 9.27 1.30
CA VAL A 437 -0.51 7.86 1.16
C VAL A 437 -1.96 7.81 0.69
N LYS A 438 -2.19 7.24 -0.50
CA LYS A 438 -3.50 7.07 -1.10
C LYS A 438 -3.99 5.63 -0.94
N ASN A 439 -5.21 5.47 -0.47
CA ASN A 439 -5.83 4.16 -0.28
C ASN A 439 -6.33 3.50 -1.59
N LEU A 440 -6.18 4.14 -2.75
CA LEU A 440 -6.59 3.67 -4.08
C LEU A 440 -5.47 3.99 -5.07
N ARG A 441 -5.57 3.53 -6.32
CA ARG A 441 -4.61 3.94 -7.37
C ARG A 441 -4.81 5.43 -7.71
N VAL A 442 -3.73 6.20 -7.80
CA VAL A 442 -3.81 7.62 -8.15
C VAL A 442 -4.34 7.77 -9.58
N CYS A 443 -5.34 8.63 -9.77
CA CYS A 443 -5.92 8.88 -11.09
C CYS A 443 -5.02 9.75 -11.96
N LYS A 444 -5.29 9.78 -13.27
CA LYS A 444 -4.47 10.52 -14.26
C LYS A 444 -4.48 12.03 -13.98
N ASP A 445 -5.64 12.58 -13.63
CA ASP A 445 -5.80 13.99 -13.28
C ASP A 445 -4.99 14.36 -12.02
N CYS A 446 -5.12 13.60 -10.91
CA CYS A 446 -4.32 13.81 -9.70
C CYS A 446 -2.82 13.64 -9.95
N HIS A 447 -2.42 12.65 -10.74
CA HIS A 447 -1.01 12.47 -11.11
C HIS A 447 -0.49 13.66 -11.93
N SER A 448 -1.27 14.16 -12.88
CA SER A 448 -0.93 15.35 -13.68
C SER A 448 -0.85 16.60 -12.80
N PHE A 449 -1.86 16.83 -11.96
CA PHE A 449 -1.91 17.92 -10.99
C PHE A 449 -0.66 17.93 -10.11
N THR A 450 -0.36 16.79 -9.45
CA THR A 450 0.80 16.67 -8.55
C THR A 450 2.12 16.96 -9.26
N LYS A 451 2.26 16.49 -10.51
CA LYS A 451 3.40 16.79 -11.36
C LYS A 451 3.57 18.30 -11.53
N PHE A 452 2.54 19.02 -11.94
CA PHE A 452 2.66 20.47 -12.15
C PHE A 452 2.77 21.26 -10.85
N VAL A 453 2.16 20.80 -9.76
CA VAL A 453 2.35 21.39 -8.42
C VAL A 453 3.81 21.27 -7.98
N SER A 454 4.45 20.11 -8.17
CA SER A 454 5.88 19.93 -7.84
C SER A 454 6.78 20.95 -8.56
N LYS A 455 6.42 21.32 -9.79
CA LYS A 455 7.11 22.35 -10.58
C LYS A 455 6.80 23.76 -10.08
N ALA A 456 5.51 24.08 -9.91
CA ALA A 456 5.04 25.42 -9.58
C ALA A 456 5.48 25.88 -8.18
N PHE A 457 5.59 24.95 -7.23
CA PHE A 457 5.98 25.22 -5.84
C PHE A 457 7.41 24.75 -5.51
N ASN A 458 8.18 24.32 -6.51
CA ASN A 458 9.54 23.77 -6.35
C ASN A 458 9.61 22.76 -5.17
N ARG A 459 8.67 21.82 -5.14
CA ARG A 459 8.46 20.92 -4.01
C ARG A 459 8.65 19.47 -4.44
N SER A 460 9.40 18.71 -3.66
CA SER A 460 9.41 17.26 -3.79
C SER A 460 8.13 16.71 -3.18
N ILE A 461 7.38 15.92 -3.95
CA ILE A 461 6.13 15.30 -3.51
C ILE A 461 6.23 13.80 -3.79
N VAL A 462 6.08 13.00 -2.75
CA VAL A 462 6.05 11.54 -2.84
C VAL A 462 4.62 11.09 -2.61
N VAL A 463 4.04 10.38 -3.57
CA VAL A 463 2.71 9.79 -3.43
C VAL A 463 2.84 8.28 -3.49
N ARG A 464 2.48 7.60 -2.40
CA ARG A 464 2.32 6.14 -2.37
C ARG A 464 0.87 5.80 -2.66
N ASP A 465 0.62 4.98 -3.66
CA ASP A 465 -0.71 4.42 -3.94
C ASP A 465 -0.74 2.91 -3.67
N ARG A 466 -1.84 2.22 -3.99
CA ARG A 466 -1.94 0.75 -3.78
C ARG A 466 -0.94 -0.09 -4.59
N VAL A 467 -0.31 0.48 -5.61
CA VAL A 467 0.52 -0.24 -6.58
C VAL A 467 1.99 0.13 -6.42
N ARG A 468 2.29 1.42 -6.26
CA ARG A 468 3.67 1.92 -6.27
C ARG A 468 3.81 3.31 -5.66
N PHE A 469 5.06 3.75 -5.58
CA PHE A 469 5.41 5.14 -5.33
C PHE A 469 5.51 5.94 -6.62
N HIS A 470 5.11 7.20 -6.51
CA HIS A 470 5.25 8.23 -7.51
C HIS A 470 6.08 9.36 -6.90
N HIS A 471 7.31 9.55 -7.38
CA HIS A 471 8.20 10.60 -6.90
C HIS A 471 8.13 11.77 -7.87
N PHE A 472 7.54 12.88 -7.43
CA PHE A 472 7.38 14.09 -8.21
C PHE A 472 8.41 15.14 -7.80
N LYS A 473 9.21 15.58 -8.76
CA LYS A 473 10.19 16.65 -8.58
C LYS A 473 10.34 17.44 -9.87
N ASN A 474 10.33 18.77 -9.78
CA ASN A 474 10.54 19.68 -10.90
C ASN A 474 9.63 19.41 -12.11
N GLY A 475 8.39 18.98 -11.87
CA GLY A 475 7.47 18.67 -12.97
C GLY A 475 7.75 17.36 -13.68
N VAL A 476 8.43 16.40 -13.06
CA VAL A 476 8.66 15.04 -13.57
C VAL A 476 8.22 14.04 -12.52
N CYS A 477 7.78 12.85 -12.94
CA CYS A 477 7.46 11.73 -12.07
C CYS A 477 8.39 10.54 -12.37
N SER A 478 8.82 9.81 -11.34
CA SER A 478 9.61 8.57 -11.45
C SER A 478 8.99 7.50 -12.35
N CYS A 479 7.67 7.54 -12.54
CA CYS A 479 6.92 6.58 -13.32
C CYS A 479 7.26 6.52 -14.81
N GLY A 480 7.97 7.53 -15.33
CA GLY A 480 8.24 7.71 -16.76
C GLY A 480 6.96 7.96 -17.57
N ARG A 481 7.00 8.86 -18.54
CA ARG A 481 6.05 8.76 -19.64
C ARG A 481 6.58 7.66 -20.55
N LEU A 482 5.89 6.52 -20.62
CA LEU A 482 5.93 5.61 -21.78
C LEU A 482 5.28 6.32 -22.99
N SER A 483 5.74 7.53 -23.33
CA SER A 483 5.43 8.20 -24.59
C SER A 483 6.64 8.04 -25.48
N VAL A 484 6.77 6.89 -26.16
CA VAL A 484 7.35 6.60 -27.50
C VAL A 484 8.67 7.29 -27.94
N ARG A 485 9.30 8.18 -27.16
CA ARG A 485 10.41 9.05 -27.60
C ARG A 485 11.73 8.83 -26.87
N ARG A 486 11.82 7.88 -25.94
CA ARG A 486 13.08 7.52 -25.25
C ARG A 486 13.66 6.16 -25.62
N MET A 487 13.12 5.49 -26.65
CA MET A 487 13.71 4.27 -27.20
C MET A 487 14.98 4.52 -28.03
N VAL A 488 15.25 5.75 -28.47
CA VAL A 488 16.38 6.00 -29.39
C VAL A 488 17.68 6.39 -28.67
N ALA A 489 17.62 6.96 -27.46
CA ALA A 489 18.83 7.45 -26.78
C ALA A 489 19.46 6.46 -25.79
N ILE A 490 18.72 5.46 -25.31
CA ILE A 490 19.20 4.50 -24.30
C ILE A 490 19.87 3.28 -24.98
N ASP A 491 19.54 2.99 -26.24
CA ASP A 491 20.17 1.88 -26.98
C ASP A 491 21.65 2.15 -27.31
N GLU A 492 22.09 3.41 -27.44
CA GLU A 492 23.50 3.74 -27.65
C GLU A 492 24.34 3.60 -26.36
N GLU A 493 23.86 4.05 -25.20
CA GLU A 493 24.59 3.89 -23.93
C GLU A 493 24.61 2.44 -23.43
N ILE A 494 23.54 1.67 -23.65
CA ILE A 494 23.50 0.24 -23.30
C ILE A 494 24.38 -0.59 -24.24
N SER A 495 24.50 -0.22 -25.53
CA SER A 495 25.44 -0.85 -26.47
C SER A 495 26.89 -0.66 -26.04
N ILE A 496 27.23 0.54 -25.52
CA ILE A 496 28.58 0.85 -25.01
C ILE A 496 28.88 0.03 -23.74
N LEU A 497 27.94 -0.07 -22.80
CA LEU A 497 28.12 -0.85 -21.57
C LEU A 497 28.16 -2.37 -21.80
N LYS A 498 27.39 -2.90 -22.77
CA LYS A 498 27.43 -4.32 -23.15
C LYS A 498 28.76 -4.70 -23.81
N ARG A 499 29.37 -3.81 -24.60
CA ARG A 499 30.71 -4.03 -25.17
C ARG A 499 31.80 -4.11 -24.10
N SER A 500 31.73 -3.29 -23.05
CA SER A 500 32.69 -3.36 -21.94
C SER A 500 32.57 -4.63 -21.07
N ARG A 501 31.35 -5.20 -20.91
CA ARG A 501 31.16 -6.45 -20.16
C ARG A 501 31.67 -7.68 -20.93
N PHE A 502 31.59 -7.67 -22.26
CA PHE A 502 32.10 -8.77 -23.11
C PHE A 502 33.64 -8.84 -23.14
N VAL A 503 34.33 -7.69 -23.05
CA VAL A 503 35.81 -7.63 -23.04
C VAL A 503 36.40 -8.14 -21.71
N LEU A 504 35.66 -8.05 -20.60
CA LEU A 504 36.09 -8.56 -19.29
C LEU A 504 35.93 -10.08 -19.14
N GLN A 505 34.98 -10.70 -19.83
CA GLN A 505 34.80 -12.17 -19.81
C GLN A 505 35.83 -12.93 -20.66
N LEU A 506 36.47 -12.29 -21.64
CA LEU A 506 37.48 -12.94 -22.48
C LEU A 506 38.89 -12.97 -21.85
N LYS A 507 39.12 -12.29 -20.72
CA LYS A 507 40.44 -12.24 -20.05
C LYS A 507 40.63 -13.24 -18.91
N THR A 508 39.66 -14.11 -18.62
CA THR A 508 39.70 -15.04 -17.47
C THR A 508 39.69 -16.53 -17.85
N HIS A 509 40.12 -16.90 -19.06
CA HIS A 509 40.46 -18.28 -19.38
C HIS A 509 41.99 -18.49 -19.36
N PRO A 510 42.54 -19.22 -18.37
CA PRO A 510 43.90 -19.72 -18.50
C PRO A 510 43.90 -20.83 -19.55
N MET A 511 44.67 -20.64 -20.62
CA MET A 511 45.03 -21.72 -21.53
C MET A 511 45.85 -22.77 -20.76
N ASN A 512 45.31 -23.97 -20.62
CA ASN A 512 46.11 -25.17 -20.39
C ASN A 512 46.13 -25.98 -21.69
N ARG A 513 47.31 -26.03 -22.31
CA ARG A 513 47.78 -27.11 -23.17
C ARG A 513 49.04 -27.67 -22.54
#